data_AF-A0A4S2MCS0-F1
#
_entry.id   AF-A0A4S2MCS0-F1
#
_cell.length_a   1.000
_cell.length_b   1.000
_cell.length_c   1.000
_cell.angle_alpha   90.00
_cell.angle_beta   90.00
_cell.angle_gamma   90.00
#
_symmetry.space_group_name_H-M   'P 1'
#
loop_
_entity.id
_entity.type
_entity.pdbx_description
1 polymer ?
#
loop_
_entity_poly.entity_id
_entity_poly.type
_entity_poly.pdbx_seq_one_letter_code
_entity_poly.pdbx_strand_id
1 'polypeptide(L)'
;MHMKLGALILFGLLYTLAGLAALQSLKVRSTFFLGLQIIALLILTVVVVATLYGVATQWIATMPTGVSFSVQEFNPGDPNNMAMANIQNVLKCCGRESYRDYYIANEAIPINWVPFSCCNLNEHSYATCTNVSKSVYRGKLGRWIDPVPPSPDATVVPESFSYTNGCEWLIQHCLLPLLFLGFITPSLCALISCMFASIYLHFAEKEDPDFDRPINLRMFTFISGVKNERKSR
;
A
#
# COMPACT_ATOMS: atom_id res chain seq x y z
N MET A 1 -10.73 2.49 5.87
CA MET A 1 -9.62 2.11 4.97
C MET A 1 -8.24 2.54 5.51
N HIS A 2 -8.11 3.78 6.01
CA HIS A 2 -6.86 4.32 6.60
C HIS A 2 -6.24 3.44 7.71
N MET A 3 -7.03 2.86 8.62
CA MET A 3 -6.48 2.01 9.69
C MET A 3 -5.82 0.71 9.16
N LYS A 4 -6.34 0.14 8.07
CA LYS A 4 -5.81 -1.11 7.50
C LYS A 4 -4.53 -0.87 6.68
N LEU A 5 -4.46 0.26 5.98
CA LEU A 5 -3.24 0.69 5.28
C LEU A 5 -2.13 1.05 6.28
N GLY A 6 -2.47 1.76 7.37
CA GLY A 6 -1.54 2.04 8.45
C GLY A 6 -1.01 0.77 9.13
N ALA A 7 -1.87 -0.23 9.32
CA ALA A 7 -1.46 -1.54 9.83
C ALA A 7 -0.46 -2.25 8.89
N LEU A 8 -0.69 -2.21 7.57
CA LEU A 8 0.25 -2.78 6.59
C LEU A 8 1.64 -2.11 6.65
N ILE A 9 1.68 -0.78 6.78
CA ILE A 9 2.94 -0.04 6.92
C ILE A 9 3.65 -0.42 8.23
N LEU A 10 2.91 -0.49 9.34
CA LEU A 10 3.44 -0.91 10.64
C LEU A 10 4.01 -2.33 10.59
N PHE A 11 3.27 -3.28 10.00
CA PHE A 11 3.75 -4.65 9.85
C PHE A 11 4.96 -4.73 8.93
N GLY A 12 5.02 -3.94 7.86
CA GLY A 12 6.22 -3.81 7.01
C GLY A 12 7.45 -3.34 7.80
N LEU A 13 7.30 -2.34 8.67
CA LEU A 13 8.39 -1.85 9.53
C LEU A 13 8.83 -2.90 10.57
N LEU A 14 7.88 -3.61 11.18
CA LEU A 14 8.20 -4.70 12.10
C LEU A 14 8.95 -5.84 11.37
N TYR A 15 8.58 -6.10 10.12
CA TYR A 15 9.24 -7.10 9.28
C TYR A 15 10.70 -6.76 9.00
N THR A 16 11.00 -5.50 8.66
CA THR A 16 12.38 -5.06 8.39
C THR A 16 13.23 -5.06 9.65
N LEU A 17 12.69 -4.61 10.79
CA LEU A 17 13.38 -4.65 12.07
C LEU A 17 13.67 -6.08 12.53
N ALA A 18 12.72 -7.00 12.38
CA ALA A 18 12.93 -8.41 12.67
C ALA A 18 14.02 -9.01 11.76
N GLY A 19 14.02 -8.68 10.46
CA GLY A 19 15.08 -9.10 9.54
C GLY A 19 16.47 -8.62 9.97
N LEU A 20 16.61 -7.35 10.38
CA LEU A 20 17.88 -6.80 10.88
C LEU A 20 18.34 -7.48 12.18
N ALA A 21 17.42 -7.77 13.10
CA ALA A 21 17.72 -8.49 14.34
C ALA A 21 18.20 -9.93 14.08
N ALA A 22 17.67 -10.59 13.04
CA ALA A 22 18.11 -11.92 12.63
C ALA A 22 19.58 -11.92 12.16
N LEU A 23 19.98 -10.91 11.37
CA LEU A 23 21.37 -10.76 10.92
C LEU A 23 22.34 -10.54 12.08
N GLN A 24 21.93 -9.77 13.09
CA GLN A 24 22.74 -9.58 14.30
C GLN A 24 22.84 -10.86 15.14
N SER A 25 21.75 -11.63 15.25
CA SER A 25 21.72 -12.89 16.00
C SER A 25 22.64 -13.95 15.39
N LEU A 26 22.73 -14.01 14.06
CA LEU A 26 23.70 -14.87 13.35
C LEU A 26 25.15 -14.50 13.69
N LYS A 27 25.46 -13.21 13.86
CA LYS A 27 26.81 -12.75 14.23
C LYS A 27 27.19 -13.19 15.64
N VAL A 28 26.24 -13.22 16.57
CA VAL A 28 26.46 -13.61 17.97
C VAL A 28 26.47 -15.15 18.15
N ARG A 29 26.09 -15.93 17.11
CA ARG A 29 26.05 -17.40 17.09
C ARG A 29 25.30 -18.03 18.27
N SER A 30 24.29 -17.34 18.80
CA SER A 30 23.48 -17.87 19.90
C SER A 30 22.28 -18.65 19.35
N THR A 31 22.25 -19.95 19.62
CA THR A 31 21.20 -20.88 19.17
C THR A 31 19.82 -20.56 19.77
N PHE A 32 19.78 -20.11 21.03
CA PHE A 32 18.54 -19.68 21.70
C PHE A 32 17.89 -18.47 21.03
N PHE A 33 18.68 -17.42 20.73
CA PHE A 33 18.17 -16.23 20.05
C PHE A 33 17.71 -16.54 18.61
N LEU A 34 18.41 -17.45 17.92
CA LEU A 34 17.99 -17.93 16.60
C LEU A 34 16.64 -18.68 16.65
N GLY A 35 16.43 -19.56 17.63
CA GLY A 35 15.16 -20.28 17.79
C GLY A 35 13.97 -19.35 18.06
N LEU A 36 14.13 -18.38 18.98
CA LEU A 36 13.11 -17.38 19.27
C LEU A 36 12.78 -16.53 18.03
N GLN A 37 13.80 -16.18 17.25
CA GLN A 37 13.64 -15.39 16.04
C GLN A 37 12.85 -16.12 14.95
N ILE A 38 13.06 -17.44 14.78
CA ILE A 38 12.29 -18.25 13.83
C ILE A 38 10.80 -18.23 14.19
N ILE A 39 10.47 -18.45 15.46
CA ILE A 39 9.08 -18.45 15.93
C ILE A 39 8.44 -17.06 15.71
N ALA A 40 9.15 -15.99 16.06
CA ALA A 40 8.67 -14.62 15.86
C ALA A 40 8.40 -14.30 14.37
N LEU A 41 9.31 -14.70 13.47
CA LEU A 41 9.15 -14.49 12.03
C LEU A 41 7.99 -15.30 11.45
N LEU A 42 7.78 -16.55 11.90
CA LEU A 42 6.64 -17.36 11.46
C LEU A 42 5.30 -16.75 11.87
N ILE A 43 5.17 -16.33 13.13
CA ILE A 43 3.95 -15.65 13.62
C ILE A 43 3.70 -14.38 12.82
N LEU A 44 4.73 -13.56 12.63
CA LEU A 44 4.62 -12.32 11.86
C LEU A 44 4.21 -12.58 10.41
N THR A 45 4.75 -13.63 9.78
CA THR A 45 4.38 -14.04 8.42
C THR A 45 2.89 -14.37 8.33
N VAL A 46 2.37 -15.17 9.26
CA VAL A 46 0.94 -15.54 9.29
C VAL A 46 0.04 -14.31 9.44
N VAL A 47 0.41 -13.38 10.33
CA VAL A 47 -0.34 -12.14 10.55
C VAL A 47 -0.33 -11.26 9.29
N VAL A 48 0.82 -11.12 8.63
CA VAL A 48 0.95 -10.35 7.38
C VAL A 48 0.10 -10.97 6.27
N VAL A 49 0.14 -12.29 6.07
CA VAL A 49 -0.68 -12.97 5.04
C VAL A 49 -2.17 -12.81 5.33
N ALA A 50 -2.60 -12.98 6.58
CA ALA A 50 -4.01 -12.83 6.96
C ALA A 50 -4.51 -11.39 6.74
N THR A 51 -3.71 -10.39 7.10
CA THR A 51 -4.05 -8.98 6.90
C THR A 51 -4.07 -8.59 5.42
N LEU A 52 -3.13 -9.10 4.62
CA LEU A 52 -3.12 -8.93 3.16
C LEU A 52 -4.37 -9.51 2.51
N TYR A 53 -4.73 -10.74 2.88
CA TYR A 53 -5.95 -11.38 2.37
C TYR A 53 -7.19 -10.55 2.72
N GLY A 54 -7.29 -10.07 3.96
CA GLY A 54 -8.40 -9.21 4.40
C GLY A 54 -8.44 -7.85 3.70
N VAL A 55 -7.29 -7.26 3.40
CA VAL A 55 -7.22 -6.00 2.64
C VAL A 55 -7.59 -6.22 1.18
N ALA A 56 -7.09 -7.29 0.56
CA ALA A 56 -7.34 -7.57 -0.84
C ALA A 56 -8.81 -7.91 -1.12
N THR A 57 -9.41 -8.77 -0.29
CA THR A 57 -10.84 -9.11 -0.42
C THR A 57 -11.72 -7.88 -0.28
N GLN A 58 -11.43 -7.02 0.70
CA GLN A 58 -12.15 -5.75 0.84
C GLN A 58 -11.90 -4.82 -0.34
N TRP A 59 -10.65 -4.71 -0.80
CA TRP A 59 -10.28 -3.84 -1.92
C TRP A 59 -11.03 -4.24 -3.19
N ILE A 60 -11.02 -5.52 -3.55
CA ILE A 60 -11.72 -6.04 -4.73
C ILE A 60 -13.22 -5.73 -4.64
N ALA A 61 -13.82 -5.86 -3.46
CA ALA A 61 -15.25 -5.61 -3.26
C ALA A 61 -15.62 -4.11 -3.29
N THR A 62 -14.81 -3.22 -2.70
CA THR A 62 -15.21 -1.81 -2.50
C THR A 62 -14.61 -0.84 -3.53
N MET A 63 -13.56 -1.24 -4.24
CA MET A 63 -12.84 -0.34 -5.14
C MET A 63 -13.66 0.08 -6.38
N PRO A 64 -14.40 -0.81 -7.07
CA PRO A 64 -15.26 -0.40 -8.19
C PRO A 64 -16.31 0.62 -7.76
N THR A 65 -16.96 0.39 -6.62
CA THR A 65 -17.94 1.33 -6.05
C THR A 65 -17.30 2.66 -5.67
N GLY A 66 -16.11 2.65 -5.06
CA GLY A 66 -15.42 3.87 -4.67
C GLY A 66 -15.03 4.74 -5.87
N VAL A 67 -14.60 4.13 -6.98
CA VAL A 67 -14.31 4.86 -8.22
C VAL A 67 -15.59 5.36 -8.88
N SER A 68 -16.67 4.58 -8.89
CA SER A 68 -17.99 5.08 -9.35
C SER A 68 -18.42 6.33 -8.59
N PHE A 69 -18.34 6.32 -7.26
CA PHE A 69 -18.67 7.49 -6.45
C PHE A 69 -17.75 8.67 -6.75
N SER A 70 -16.45 8.42 -6.91
CA SER A 70 -15.49 9.47 -7.26
C SER A 70 -15.82 10.13 -8.61
N VAL A 71 -16.27 9.35 -9.61
CA VAL A 71 -16.73 9.90 -10.90
C VAL A 71 -18.01 10.70 -10.72
N GLN A 72 -18.98 10.22 -9.92
CA GLN A 72 -20.27 10.89 -9.69
C GLN A 72 -20.11 12.22 -8.95
N GLU A 73 -19.31 12.25 -7.89
CA GLU A 73 -19.10 13.42 -7.06
C GLU A 73 -18.15 14.45 -7.70
N PHE A 74 -17.38 14.04 -8.73
CA PHE A 74 -16.41 14.92 -9.36
C PHE A 74 -17.05 16.22 -9.85
N ASN A 75 -16.50 17.36 -9.44
CA ASN A 75 -16.99 18.66 -9.84
C ASN A 75 -15.81 19.56 -10.23
N PRO A 76 -15.70 19.98 -11.52
CA PRO A 76 -14.61 20.83 -11.97
C PRO A 76 -14.45 22.09 -11.11
N GLY A 77 -13.24 22.32 -10.61
CA GLY A 77 -12.89 23.50 -9.82
C GLY A 77 -13.32 23.47 -8.35
N ASP A 78 -13.97 22.39 -7.88
CA ASP A 78 -14.26 22.19 -6.45
C ASP A 78 -13.15 21.37 -5.79
N PRO A 79 -12.28 21.97 -4.95
CA PRO A 79 -11.16 21.27 -4.34
C PRO A 79 -11.56 20.08 -3.47
N ASN A 80 -12.78 20.05 -2.95
CA ASN A 80 -13.26 18.93 -2.12
C ASN A 80 -13.59 17.69 -2.97
N ASN A 81 -13.87 17.86 -4.26
CA ASN A 81 -14.36 16.82 -5.15
C ASN A 81 -13.36 16.48 -6.26
N MET A 82 -12.07 16.54 -5.95
CA MET A 82 -10.96 16.28 -6.88
C MET A 82 -10.35 14.88 -6.76
N ALA A 83 -10.95 13.99 -5.96
CA ALA A 83 -10.42 12.65 -5.73
C ALA A 83 -10.22 11.87 -7.05
N MET A 84 -11.18 11.96 -7.97
CA MET A 84 -11.10 11.28 -9.26
C MET A 84 -9.97 11.84 -10.14
N ALA A 85 -9.79 13.17 -10.18
CA ALA A 85 -8.69 13.77 -10.93
C ALA A 85 -7.30 13.28 -10.45
N ASN A 86 -7.13 13.11 -9.14
CA ASN A 86 -5.90 12.55 -8.59
C ASN A 86 -5.67 11.09 -9.03
N ILE A 87 -6.72 10.25 -8.96
CA ILE A 87 -6.65 8.86 -9.43
C ILE A 87 -6.20 8.82 -10.89
N GLN A 88 -6.81 9.64 -11.74
CA GLN A 88 -6.53 9.69 -13.16
C GLN A 88 -5.14 10.25 -13.50
N ASN A 89 -4.69 11.28 -12.77
CA ASN A 89 -3.36 11.86 -12.96
C ASN A 89 -2.25 10.87 -12.63
N VAL A 90 -2.45 10.05 -11.59
CA VAL A 90 -1.50 9.02 -11.16
C VAL A 90 -1.54 7.81 -12.08
N LEU A 91 -2.74 7.31 -12.40
CA LEU A 91 -2.91 6.05 -13.12
C LEU A 91 -3.00 6.19 -14.63
N LYS A 92 -3.11 7.41 -15.17
CA LYS A 92 -3.21 7.68 -16.61
C LYS A 92 -4.40 6.94 -17.24
N CYS A 93 -5.57 7.16 -16.66
CA CYS A 93 -6.84 6.53 -17.01
C CYS A 93 -7.97 7.56 -17.05
N CYS A 94 -9.13 7.21 -17.61
CA CYS A 94 -10.29 8.09 -17.67
C CYS A 94 -11.58 7.34 -17.32
N GLY A 95 -12.32 7.87 -16.33
CA GLY A 95 -13.53 7.24 -15.81
C GLY A 95 -13.25 5.95 -15.03
N ARG A 96 -14.29 5.17 -14.73
CA ARG A 96 -14.18 3.88 -14.04
C ARG A 96 -13.82 2.78 -15.03
N GLU A 97 -14.70 2.51 -15.98
CA GLU A 97 -14.50 1.57 -17.09
C GLU A 97 -14.08 2.31 -18.35
N SER A 98 -14.59 3.52 -18.57
CA SER A 98 -14.24 4.35 -19.72
C SER A 98 -14.57 5.82 -19.50
N TYR A 99 -14.11 6.69 -20.40
CA TYR A 99 -14.48 8.10 -20.40
C TYR A 99 -16.00 8.36 -20.43
N ARG A 100 -16.80 7.41 -20.95
CA ARG A 100 -18.26 7.52 -21.04
C ARG A 100 -18.94 7.54 -19.67
N ASP A 101 -18.25 7.12 -18.62
CA ASP A 101 -18.81 7.15 -17.27
C ASP A 101 -19.15 8.57 -16.82
N TYR A 102 -18.43 9.59 -17.31
CA TYR A 102 -18.76 10.99 -17.06
C TYR A 102 -20.09 11.39 -17.68
N TYR A 103 -20.38 10.92 -18.90
CA TYR A 103 -21.67 11.18 -19.53
C TYR A 103 -22.84 10.52 -18.79
N ILE A 104 -22.63 9.31 -18.26
CA ILE A 104 -23.69 8.50 -17.65
C ILE A 104 -23.97 8.93 -16.20
N ALA A 105 -22.92 9.24 -15.45
CA ALA A 105 -22.98 9.33 -14.00
C ALA A 105 -22.66 10.72 -13.45
N ASN A 106 -22.26 11.68 -14.28
CA ASN A 106 -21.85 13.01 -13.82
C ASN A 106 -22.54 14.13 -14.60
N GLU A 107 -23.48 14.81 -13.94
CA GLU A 107 -24.21 15.94 -14.53
C GLU A 107 -23.37 17.23 -14.65
N ALA A 108 -22.26 17.32 -13.91
CA ALA A 108 -21.37 18.47 -13.95
C ALA A 108 -20.50 18.50 -15.22
N ILE A 109 -20.36 17.39 -15.95
CA ILE A 109 -19.57 17.29 -17.17
C ILE A 109 -20.50 17.22 -18.41
N PRO A 110 -20.33 18.11 -19.41
CA PRO A 110 -21.11 18.06 -20.64
C PRO A 110 -20.85 16.80 -21.48
N ILE A 111 -21.83 16.40 -22.29
CA ILE A 111 -21.72 15.29 -23.24
C ILE A 111 -20.55 15.51 -24.22
N ASN A 112 -19.77 14.46 -24.50
CA ASN A 112 -18.55 14.44 -25.33
C ASN A 112 -17.34 15.17 -24.74
N TRP A 113 -17.42 15.56 -23.46
CA TRP A 113 -16.32 16.16 -22.72
C TRP A 113 -15.95 15.30 -21.52
N VAL A 114 -14.70 15.44 -21.10
CA VAL A 114 -14.14 14.77 -19.93
C VAL A 114 -13.31 15.76 -19.13
N PRO A 115 -13.05 15.50 -17.84
CA PRO A 115 -12.15 16.34 -17.05
C PRO A 115 -10.75 16.43 -17.66
N PHE A 116 -10.05 17.54 -17.45
CA PHE A 116 -8.68 17.70 -17.95
C PHE A 116 -7.72 16.60 -17.50
N SER A 117 -7.92 16.03 -16.31
CA SER A 117 -7.16 14.87 -15.79
C SER A 117 -7.26 13.62 -16.67
N CYS A 118 -8.26 13.52 -17.56
CA CYS A 118 -8.36 12.46 -18.55
C CYS A 118 -7.43 12.66 -19.76
N CYS A 119 -6.81 13.83 -19.95
CA CYS A 119 -6.09 14.08 -21.20
C CYS A 119 -4.90 13.13 -21.35
N ASN A 120 -4.82 12.47 -22.51
CA ASN A 120 -3.79 11.50 -22.80
C ASN A 120 -2.45 12.18 -23.10
N LEU A 121 -1.68 12.41 -22.03
CA LEU A 121 -0.35 13.04 -22.13
C LEU A 121 0.71 12.16 -22.80
N ASN A 122 0.40 10.91 -23.12
CA ASN A 122 1.30 10.03 -23.88
C ASN A 122 1.18 10.27 -25.39
N GLU A 123 0.00 10.70 -25.85
CA GLU A 123 -0.30 10.97 -27.27
C GLU A 123 -0.33 12.47 -27.59
N HIS A 124 -0.68 13.30 -26.62
CA HIS A 124 -0.86 14.74 -26.78
C HIS A 124 0.02 15.51 -25.81
N SER A 125 0.56 16.65 -26.26
CA SER A 125 1.27 17.55 -25.35
C SER A 125 0.30 18.24 -24.40
N TYR A 126 0.78 18.59 -23.21
CA TYR A 126 0.02 19.38 -22.24
C TYR A 126 -0.54 20.68 -22.83
N ALA A 127 0.24 21.35 -23.69
CA ALA A 127 -0.18 22.56 -24.40
C ALA A 127 -1.37 22.29 -25.34
N THR A 128 -1.37 21.14 -26.01
CA THR A 128 -2.49 20.73 -26.88
C THR A 128 -3.76 20.54 -26.06
N CYS A 129 -3.69 19.79 -24.96
CA CYS A 129 -4.81 19.61 -24.02
C CYS A 129 -5.35 20.95 -23.50
N THR A 130 -4.44 21.87 -23.17
CA THR A 130 -4.79 23.20 -22.64
C THR A 130 -5.47 24.07 -23.70
N ASN A 131 -5.00 24.03 -24.95
CA ASN A 131 -5.57 24.83 -26.03
C ASN A 131 -6.98 24.37 -26.43
N VAL A 132 -7.28 23.08 -26.30
CA VAL A 132 -8.61 22.54 -26.59
C VAL A 132 -9.55 22.56 -25.39
N SER A 133 -9.04 22.94 -24.20
CA SER A 133 -9.83 22.90 -22.97
C SER A 133 -10.83 24.05 -22.89
N LYS A 134 -11.93 23.80 -22.18
CA LYS A 134 -12.99 24.78 -21.96
C LYS A 134 -13.43 24.83 -20.50
N SER A 135 -14.06 25.94 -20.13
CA SER A 135 -14.62 26.11 -18.79
C SER A 135 -15.91 25.37 -18.67
N VAL A 136 -16.09 24.75 -17.50
CA VAL A 136 -17.37 24.19 -17.13
C VAL A 136 -17.84 24.84 -15.86
N TYR A 137 -19.01 25.44 -15.94
CA TYR A 137 -19.72 25.97 -14.81
C TYR A 137 -21.09 25.32 -14.77
N ARG A 138 -21.35 24.49 -13.74
CA ARG A 138 -22.61 23.76 -13.55
C ARG A 138 -23.06 22.99 -14.81
N GLY A 139 -22.17 22.20 -15.43
CA GLY A 139 -22.49 21.42 -16.62
C GLY A 139 -22.68 22.23 -17.93
N LYS A 140 -22.49 23.56 -17.90
CA LYS A 140 -22.53 24.41 -19.10
C LYS A 140 -21.13 24.88 -19.48
N LEU A 141 -20.84 24.79 -20.76
CA LEU A 141 -19.61 25.31 -21.36
C LEU A 141 -19.67 26.84 -21.40
N GLY A 142 -18.70 27.48 -20.76
CA GLY A 142 -18.58 28.93 -20.71
C GLY A 142 -17.32 29.43 -21.41
N ARG A 143 -17.26 30.76 -21.62
CA ARG A 143 -15.96 31.44 -21.75
C ARG A 143 -15.44 31.79 -20.36
N TRP A 144 -14.13 31.84 -20.21
CA TRP A 144 -13.47 32.33 -19.01
C TRP A 144 -13.88 33.79 -18.78
N ILE A 145 -14.38 34.08 -17.57
CA ILE A 145 -14.85 35.42 -17.17
C ILE A 145 -13.69 36.22 -16.55
N ASP A 146 -12.72 35.53 -15.96
CA ASP A 146 -11.57 36.14 -15.29
C ASP A 146 -10.38 36.35 -16.25
N PRO A 147 -9.54 37.37 -16.01
CA PRO A 147 -8.33 37.63 -16.80
C PRO A 147 -7.24 36.57 -16.62
N VAL A 148 -7.40 35.66 -15.65
CA VAL A 148 -6.46 34.58 -15.34
C VAL A 148 -7.00 33.29 -15.94
N PRO A 149 -6.19 32.52 -16.69
CA PRO A 149 -6.61 31.21 -17.14
C PRO A 149 -6.96 30.35 -15.91
N PRO A 150 -8.06 29.61 -15.99
CA PRO A 150 -8.47 28.69 -14.93
C PRO A 150 -7.39 27.70 -14.53
N SER A 151 -7.53 27.12 -13.34
CA SER A 151 -6.81 25.89 -13.05
C SER A 151 -7.25 24.78 -14.03
N PRO A 152 -6.33 23.88 -14.44
CA PRO A 152 -6.67 22.71 -15.25
C PRO A 152 -7.81 21.89 -14.63
N ASP A 153 -7.86 21.88 -13.30
CA ASP A 153 -8.87 21.27 -12.44
C ASP A 153 -10.29 21.80 -12.65
N ALA A 154 -10.44 23.02 -13.17
CA ALA A 154 -11.73 23.64 -13.50
C ALA A 154 -12.07 23.55 -15.00
N THR A 155 -11.31 22.76 -15.76
CA THR A 155 -11.44 22.66 -17.22
C THR A 155 -11.78 21.25 -17.67
N VAL A 156 -12.37 21.18 -18.86
CA VAL A 156 -12.67 19.92 -19.56
C VAL A 156 -12.00 19.90 -20.92
N VAL A 157 -11.73 18.70 -21.43
CA VAL A 157 -11.19 18.43 -22.77
C VAL A 157 -12.15 17.54 -23.57
N PRO A 158 -12.13 17.59 -24.91
CA PRO A 158 -12.97 16.70 -25.70
C PRO A 158 -12.59 15.23 -25.45
N GLU A 159 -13.56 14.32 -25.46
CA GLU A 159 -13.33 12.90 -25.19
C GLU A 159 -12.32 12.24 -26.17
N SER A 160 -12.15 12.79 -27.37
CA SER A 160 -11.16 12.31 -28.35
C SER A 160 -9.71 12.46 -27.90
N PHE A 161 -9.44 13.30 -26.91
CA PHE A 161 -8.10 13.50 -26.32
C PHE A 161 -7.91 12.67 -25.04
N SER A 162 -8.88 11.84 -24.66
CA SER A 162 -8.89 11.14 -23.38
C SER A 162 -8.12 9.82 -23.42
N TYR A 163 -7.71 9.33 -22.25
CA TYR A 163 -7.28 7.93 -22.10
C TYR A 163 -8.43 6.98 -22.48
N THR A 164 -8.11 5.94 -23.26
CA THR A 164 -9.07 4.93 -23.70
C THR A 164 -9.44 3.94 -22.59
N ASN A 165 -8.54 3.71 -21.65
CA ASN A 165 -8.70 2.74 -20.57
C ASN A 165 -9.32 3.38 -19.31
N GLY A 166 -10.28 2.68 -18.72
CA GLY A 166 -10.83 3.00 -17.41
C GLY A 166 -9.87 2.73 -16.25
N CYS A 167 -10.06 3.45 -15.14
CA CYS A 167 -9.22 3.32 -13.96
C CYS A 167 -9.40 2.00 -13.21
N GLU A 168 -10.57 1.35 -13.30
CA GLU A 168 -10.85 0.08 -12.63
C GLU A 168 -9.89 -1.02 -13.07
N TRP A 169 -9.70 -1.16 -14.38
CA TRP A 169 -8.84 -2.19 -14.93
C TRP A 169 -7.39 -2.04 -14.44
N LEU A 170 -6.84 -0.82 -14.45
CA LEU A 170 -5.48 -0.56 -13.99
C LEU A 170 -5.31 -0.80 -12.49
N ILE A 171 -6.31 -0.43 -11.69
CA ILE A 171 -6.23 -0.64 -10.24
C ILE A 171 -6.26 -2.14 -9.90
N GLN A 172 -7.11 -2.92 -10.58
CA GLN A 172 -7.22 -4.36 -10.36
C GLN A 172 -6.02 -5.14 -10.92
N HIS A 173 -5.52 -4.78 -12.10
CA HIS A 173 -4.52 -5.59 -12.82
C HIS A 173 -3.08 -5.07 -12.69
N CYS A 174 -2.87 -3.83 -12.25
CA CYS A 174 -1.54 -3.26 -12.08
C CYS A 174 -1.23 -2.95 -10.62
N LEU A 175 -2.05 -2.11 -9.98
CA LEU A 175 -1.77 -1.65 -8.61
C LEU A 175 -1.86 -2.78 -7.59
N LEU A 176 -2.92 -3.59 -7.65
CA LEU A 176 -3.14 -4.66 -6.70
C LEU A 176 -2.03 -5.74 -6.78
N PRO A 177 -1.62 -6.26 -7.95
CA PRO A 177 -0.50 -7.19 -8.05
C PRO A 177 0.84 -6.61 -7.56
N LEU A 178 1.11 -5.32 -7.83
CA LEU A 178 2.32 -4.65 -7.34
C LEU A 178 2.35 -4.59 -5.81
N LEU A 179 1.23 -4.27 -5.17
CA LEU A 179 1.11 -4.31 -3.72
C LEU A 179 1.36 -5.73 -3.20
N PHE A 180 0.74 -6.75 -3.79
CA PHE A 180 0.97 -8.14 -3.41
C PHE A 180 2.43 -8.57 -3.54
N LEU A 181 3.09 -8.23 -4.65
CA LEU A 181 4.52 -8.49 -4.85
C LEU A 181 5.39 -7.88 -3.75
N GLY A 182 5.05 -6.67 -3.31
CA GLY A 182 5.75 -5.96 -2.23
C GLY A 182 5.71 -6.70 -0.89
N PHE A 183 4.69 -7.52 -0.63
CA PHE A 183 4.58 -8.29 0.62
C PHE A 183 4.91 -9.77 0.47
N ILE A 184 4.58 -10.39 -0.67
CA ILE A 184 4.90 -11.81 -0.92
C ILE A 184 6.41 -12.01 -0.96
N THR A 185 7.16 -11.11 -1.62
CA THR A 185 8.61 -11.21 -1.75
C THR A 185 9.32 -11.26 -0.40
N PRO A 186 9.13 -10.31 0.54
CA PRO A 186 9.76 -10.38 1.85
C PRO A 186 9.28 -11.58 2.68
N SER A 187 8.01 -12.01 2.54
CA SER A 187 7.53 -13.22 3.20
C SER A 187 8.24 -14.48 2.72
N LEU A 188 8.44 -14.63 1.40
CA LEU A 188 9.21 -15.75 0.84
C LEU A 188 10.67 -15.71 1.31
N CYS A 189 11.31 -14.54 1.30
CA CYS A 189 12.67 -14.37 1.82
C CYS A 189 12.76 -14.78 3.29
N ALA A 190 11.81 -14.38 4.13
CA ALA A 190 11.77 -14.74 5.54
C ALA A 190 11.62 -16.26 5.75
N LEU A 191 10.76 -16.92 4.97
CA LEU A 191 10.60 -18.38 5.02
C LEU A 191 11.90 -19.09 4.62
N ILE A 192 12.58 -18.63 3.56
CA ILE A 192 13.88 -19.17 3.15
C ILE A 192 14.92 -18.96 4.26
N SER A 193 15.00 -17.78 4.86
CA SER A 193 15.90 -17.52 5.99
C SER A 193 15.60 -18.43 7.19
N CYS A 194 14.33 -18.68 7.51
CA CYS A 194 13.94 -19.61 8.56
C CYS A 194 14.41 -21.03 8.23
N MET A 195 14.24 -21.49 6.99
CA MET A 195 14.73 -22.81 6.56
C MET A 195 16.24 -22.97 6.77
N PHE A 196 17.04 -21.99 6.36
CA PHE A 196 18.49 -22.02 6.58
C PHE A 196 18.85 -21.99 8.07
N ALA A 197 18.17 -21.17 8.87
CA ALA A 197 18.40 -21.10 10.31
C ALA A 197 18.03 -22.40 11.03
N SER A 198 16.93 -23.05 10.63
CA SER A 198 16.54 -24.37 11.16
C SER A 198 17.56 -25.46 10.80
N ILE A 199 18.06 -25.47 9.56
CA ILE A 199 19.13 -26.40 9.15
C ILE A 199 20.39 -26.16 9.99
N TYR A 200 20.80 -24.90 10.17
CA TYR A 200 21.95 -24.55 11.00
C TYR A 200 21.80 -25.04 12.45
N LEU A 201 20.63 -24.83 13.06
CA LEU A 201 20.35 -25.33 14.42
C LEU A 201 20.43 -26.86 14.50
N HIS A 202 19.88 -27.57 13.51
CA HIS A 202 19.91 -29.04 13.49
C HIS A 202 21.35 -29.61 13.38
N PHE A 203 22.23 -28.95 12.64
CA PHE A 203 23.64 -29.35 12.57
C PHE A 203 24.44 -28.92 13.80
N ALA A 204 24.17 -27.74 14.36
CA ALA A 204 24.81 -27.28 15.60
C ALA A 204 24.50 -28.22 16.78
N GLU A 205 23.27 -28.75 16.85
CA GLU A 205 22.88 -29.74 17.86
C GLU A 205 23.64 -31.06 17.73
N LYS A 206 24.00 -31.48 16.51
CA LYS A 206 24.75 -32.72 16.27
C LYS A 206 26.25 -32.63 16.58
N GLU A 207 26.82 -31.43 16.60
CA GLU A 207 28.24 -31.20 16.89
C GLU A 207 28.53 -30.99 18.38
N ASP A 208 27.52 -30.88 19.25
CA ASP A 208 27.68 -30.71 20.71
C ASP A 208 27.48 -32.04 21.48
N PRO A 209 28.56 -32.80 21.81
CA PRO A 209 28.48 -34.00 22.64
C PRO A 209 28.28 -33.72 24.15
N ASP A 210 28.03 -32.47 24.57
CA ASP A 210 27.94 -32.06 25.99
C ASP A 210 26.51 -31.62 26.41
N PHE A 211 25.47 -32.05 25.66
CA PHE A 211 24.06 -31.66 25.85
C PHE A 211 23.42 -32.15 27.17
N ASP A 212 24.15 -32.89 28.01
CA ASP A 212 23.70 -33.34 29.34
C ASP A 212 24.03 -32.37 30.49
N ARG A 213 24.63 -31.21 30.22
CA ARG A 213 24.84 -30.23 31.30
C ARG A 213 23.56 -29.44 31.58
N PRO A 214 23.03 -29.49 32.81
CA PRO A 214 21.82 -28.76 33.17
C PRO A 214 22.03 -27.27 32.95
N ILE A 215 21.03 -26.64 32.32
CA ILE A 215 20.96 -25.19 32.08
C ILE A 215 21.29 -24.46 33.38
N ASN A 216 22.43 -23.77 33.42
CA ASN A 216 22.87 -23.04 34.60
C ASN A 216 22.06 -21.73 34.70
N LEU A 217 20.91 -21.82 35.37
CA LEU A 217 19.97 -20.72 35.64
C LEU A 217 20.55 -19.56 36.48
N ARG A 218 21.84 -19.60 36.88
CA ARG A 218 22.50 -18.49 37.58
C ARG A 218 22.64 -17.21 36.75
N MET A 219 22.46 -17.28 35.43
CA MET A 219 22.48 -16.08 34.59
C MET A 219 21.17 -15.25 34.70
N PHE A 220 20.09 -15.82 35.25
CA PHE A 220 18.79 -15.16 35.41
C PHE A 220 18.54 -14.55 36.79
N THR A 221 19.45 -14.70 37.77
CA THR A 221 19.25 -14.17 39.13
C THR A 221 19.51 -12.67 39.29
N PHE A 222 19.76 -11.91 38.20
CA PHE A 222 20.03 -10.47 38.32
C PHE A 222 18.78 -9.59 38.49
N ILE A 223 17.57 -10.16 38.50
CA ILE A 223 16.33 -9.41 38.76
C ILE A 223 15.49 -10.12 39.84
N SER A 224 15.89 -9.95 41.10
CA SER A 224 14.95 -9.63 42.18
C SER A 224 15.73 -9.16 43.40
N GLY A 225 15.71 -7.86 43.64
CA GLY A 225 16.06 -7.30 44.93
C GLY A 225 15.04 -7.75 45.96
N VAL A 226 15.30 -8.87 46.62
CA VAL A 226 14.64 -9.23 47.89
C VAL A 226 15.71 -9.26 48.96
N LYS A 227 15.91 -8.08 49.56
CA LYS A 227 16.67 -7.90 50.80
C LYS A 227 15.90 -8.61 51.91
N ASN A 228 16.25 -9.87 52.17
CA ASN A 228 15.66 -10.62 53.27
C ASN A 228 16.51 -10.34 54.53
N GLU A 229 16.03 -9.44 55.38
CA GLU A 229 16.51 -9.32 56.76
C GLU A 229 16.25 -10.63 57.50
N ARG A 230 17.29 -11.29 58.02
CA ARG A 230 17.14 -12.16 59.20
C ARG A 230 18.33 -12.05 60.16
N LYS A 231 17.95 -11.59 61.35
CA LYS A 231 18.59 -11.60 62.66
C LYS A 231 19.44 -12.85 63.00
N SER A 232 20.57 -12.56 63.66
CA SER A 232 21.12 -13.18 64.89
C SER A 232 21.13 -14.71 65.03
N ARG A 233 22.34 -15.26 65.13
CA ARG A 233 22.90 -15.70 66.42
C ARG A 233 24.42 -15.61 66.40
#